data_AF-A0A954EE77-F1
#
_entry.id   AF-A0A954EE77-F1
#
_cell.length_a   1.000
_cell.length_b   1.000
_cell.length_c   1.000
_cell.angle_alpha   90.00
_cell.angle_beta   90.00
_cell.angle_gamma   90.00
#
_symmetry.space_group_name_H-M   'P 1'
#
loop_
_entity.id
_entity.type
_entity.pdbx_description
1 polymer ?
#
loop_
_entity_poly.entity_id
_entity_poly.type
_entity_poly.pdbx_seq_one_letter_code
_entity_poly.pdbx_strand_id
1 'polypeptide(L)'
;MTQYLLTNRQREYLGLHPVEASWELVQLKDLILFFDQDVIRKVICYEQGQQYGYMEYDYELSTQDRKQLLPATARGKPKPLSPANILSRKPLGFSFVCYFGWKGKSFNFQHLYVTHTTNDESLVSLHDHGITSFEALEAWVEEFMASCPPDHLQRIDELREKKLARIRYRSGDVFEIPLSKGTVGYGRILLDVYRLRRAGLFGQVPHCGLDGPVLGSGLLVVLYKYAGPSVTLEEISELPTLTTQFLMHDDIYRGKFPIIGNIPASGDELDFPEGVTRWHAGKGKQDYYFQKGGLALPLKMTAEEYDPIPHVRCFLSLVPRWIQEASQDDAEAVDHLFKDLRHSDQRADILKRCGLKPKMSYTEMVAAKGGIPPEEFLRATQELK
;
A
#
# COMPACT_ATOMS: atom_id res chain seq x y z
N MET A 1 3.54 -21.90 32.29
CA MET A 1 3.66 -22.33 30.88
C MET A 1 5.07 -22.01 30.44
N THR A 2 5.78 -22.98 29.89
CA THR A 2 7.08 -22.75 29.25
C THR A 2 6.84 -21.80 28.08
N GLN A 3 7.55 -20.67 28.03
CA GLN A 3 7.40 -19.69 26.96
C GLN A 3 7.99 -20.27 25.67
N TYR A 4 7.23 -20.25 24.58
CA TYR A 4 7.72 -20.68 23.26
C TYR A 4 8.72 -19.66 22.72
N LEU A 5 9.92 -20.10 22.34
CA LEU A 5 10.99 -19.26 21.80
C LEU A 5 11.59 -19.95 20.59
N LEU A 6 11.80 -19.20 19.51
CA LEU A 6 12.60 -19.69 18.38
C LEU A 6 14.03 -19.98 18.83
N THR A 7 14.65 -20.97 18.20
CA THR A 7 16.10 -21.21 18.30
C THR A 7 16.87 -20.21 17.45
N ASN A 8 18.17 -20.02 17.72
CA ASN A 8 19.01 -19.14 16.88
C ASN A 8 19.12 -19.64 15.44
N ARG A 9 19.06 -20.95 15.22
CA ARG A 9 19.02 -21.53 13.88
C ARG A 9 17.73 -21.18 13.14
N GLN A 10 16.58 -21.25 13.82
CA GLN A 10 15.30 -20.84 13.24
C GLN A 10 15.28 -19.33 12.92
N ARG A 11 15.82 -18.50 13.81
CA ARG A 11 15.95 -17.04 13.60
C ARG A 11 16.73 -16.71 12.34
N GLU A 12 17.86 -17.39 12.10
CA GLU A 12 18.69 -17.20 10.91
C GLU A 12 17.89 -17.42 9.61
N TYR A 13 17.13 -18.51 9.52
CA TYR A 13 16.29 -18.81 8.35
C TYR A 13 15.09 -17.86 8.18
N LEU A 14 14.68 -17.19 9.25
CA LEU A 14 13.64 -16.15 9.25
C LEU A 14 14.21 -14.73 9.11
N GLY A 15 15.53 -14.60 8.92
CA GLY A 15 16.23 -13.32 8.75
C GLY A 15 16.41 -12.49 10.03
N LEU A 16 16.00 -13.02 11.19
CA LEU A 16 16.12 -12.39 12.50
C LEU A 16 17.54 -12.55 13.07
N HIS A 17 18.00 -11.58 13.84
CA HIS A 17 19.28 -11.70 14.55
C HIS A 17 19.22 -12.76 15.66
N PRO A 18 20.28 -13.56 15.86
CA PRO A 18 20.35 -14.52 16.96
C PRO A 18 20.31 -13.80 18.32
N VAL A 19 19.86 -14.53 19.35
CA VAL A 19 19.97 -14.10 20.74
C VAL A 19 21.34 -14.52 21.27
N GLU A 20 22.13 -13.54 21.71
CA GLU A 20 23.44 -13.80 22.32
C GLU A 20 23.29 -14.37 23.73
N ALA A 21 24.20 -15.28 24.11
CA ALA A 21 24.17 -15.91 25.43
C ALA A 21 24.36 -14.93 26.60
N SER A 22 24.97 -13.77 26.35
CA SER A 22 25.17 -12.71 27.34
C SER A 22 23.93 -11.86 27.57
N TRP A 23 22.90 -11.95 26.72
CA TRP A 23 21.72 -11.12 26.85
C TRP A 23 20.80 -11.60 27.98
N GLU A 24 20.30 -10.64 28.74
CA GLU A 24 19.40 -10.89 29.85
C GLU A 24 17.94 -10.90 29.37
N LEU A 25 17.20 -11.95 29.72
CA LEU A 25 15.78 -12.07 29.43
C LEU A 25 14.96 -11.42 30.56
N VAL A 26 14.13 -10.44 30.21
CA VAL A 26 13.26 -9.71 31.14
C VAL A 26 11.81 -9.74 30.66
N GLN A 27 10.89 -10.18 31.52
CA GLN A 27 9.45 -10.10 31.25
C GLN A 27 8.92 -8.70 31.56
N LEU A 28 8.23 -8.08 30.60
CA LEU A 28 7.51 -6.82 30.78
C LEU A 28 6.06 -6.98 30.30
N LYS A 29 5.15 -7.24 31.24
CA LYS A 29 3.74 -7.55 30.94
C LYS A 29 3.65 -8.72 29.94
N ASP A 30 3.15 -8.46 28.73
CA ASP A 30 2.96 -9.45 27.66
C ASP A 30 4.15 -9.53 26.68
N LEU A 31 5.26 -8.84 27.00
CA LEU A 31 6.49 -8.85 26.23
C LEU A 31 7.60 -9.61 26.94
N ILE A 32 8.42 -10.31 26.16
CA ILE A 32 9.74 -10.76 26.54
C ILE A 32 10.75 -9.81 25.90
N LEU A 33 11.65 -9.25 26.70
CA LEU A 33 12.71 -8.35 26.27
C LEU A 33 14.05 -9.04 26.44
N PHE A 34 14.91 -8.95 25.43
CA PHE A 34 16.32 -9.33 25.55
C PHE A 34 17.17 -8.07 25.68
N PHE A 35 17.85 -7.94 26.82
CA PHE A 35 18.72 -6.82 27.15
C PHE A 35 20.18 -7.18 26.94
N ASP A 36 20.88 -6.32 26.20
CA ASP A 36 22.32 -6.20 26.22
C ASP A 36 22.65 -4.98 27.10
N GLN A 37 22.98 -5.23 28.37
CA GLN A 37 23.12 -4.18 29.38
C GLN A 37 21.85 -3.32 29.46
N ASP A 38 21.90 -2.03 29.10
CA ASP A 38 20.75 -1.10 29.11
C ASP A 38 20.07 -0.93 27.74
N VAL A 39 20.41 -1.78 26.76
CA VAL A 39 19.86 -1.73 25.41
C VAL A 39 18.96 -2.94 25.17
N ILE A 40 17.71 -2.71 24.76
CA ILE A 40 16.84 -3.80 24.29
C ILE A 40 17.24 -4.13 22.85
N ARG A 41 17.66 -5.38 22.64
CA ARG A 41 18.11 -5.91 21.35
C ARG A 41 17.02 -6.67 20.60
N LYS A 42 16.10 -7.27 21.34
CA LYS A 42 15.02 -8.08 20.76
C LYS A 42 13.79 -8.07 21.66
N VAL A 43 12.63 -8.15 21.02
CA VAL A 43 11.33 -8.19 21.69
C VAL A 43 10.51 -9.32 21.10
N ILE A 44 9.94 -10.15 21.97
CA ILE A 44 8.92 -11.14 21.62
C ILE A 44 7.59 -10.70 22.24
N CYS A 45 6.53 -10.80 21.46
CA CYS A 45 5.18 -10.45 21.83
C CYS A 45 4.24 -11.59 21.43
N TYR A 46 3.33 -11.97 22.32
CA TYR A 46 2.32 -13.00 22.02
C TYR A 46 0.93 -12.42 21.79
N GLU A 47 0.70 -11.19 22.24
CA GLU A 47 -0.57 -10.50 22.12
C GLU A 47 -0.37 -9.02 21.80
N GLN A 48 -1.01 -8.55 20.73
CA GLN A 48 -1.02 -7.14 20.35
C GLN A 48 -2.46 -6.68 20.14
N GLY A 49 -3.03 -6.02 21.15
CA GLY A 49 -4.43 -5.60 21.12
C GLY A 49 -5.37 -6.81 21.14
N GLN A 50 -6.10 -7.04 20.05
CA GLN A 50 -7.01 -8.18 19.91
C GLN A 50 -6.40 -9.36 19.15
N GLN A 51 -5.19 -9.21 18.60
CA GLN A 51 -4.47 -10.25 17.87
C GLN A 51 -3.64 -11.08 18.84
N TYR A 52 -3.62 -12.41 18.65
CA TYR A 52 -2.78 -13.31 19.42
C TYR A 52 -1.99 -14.25 18.50
N GLY A 53 -0.79 -14.64 18.93
CA GLY A 53 0.12 -15.46 18.13
C GLY A 53 1.56 -15.34 18.60
N TYR A 54 2.49 -15.33 17.65
CA TYR A 54 3.92 -15.12 17.89
C TYR A 54 4.44 -13.96 17.05
N MET A 55 5.07 -12.98 17.69
CA MET A 55 5.73 -11.88 17.02
C MET A 55 7.12 -11.69 17.59
N GLU A 56 8.13 -11.60 16.73
CA GLU A 56 9.51 -11.34 17.12
C GLU A 56 10.10 -10.19 16.29
N TYR A 57 10.73 -9.25 16.99
CA TYR A 57 11.25 -8.01 16.43
C TYR A 57 12.68 -7.75 16.92
N ASP A 58 13.57 -7.39 16.00
CA ASP A 58 14.90 -6.88 16.32
C ASP A 58 14.87 -5.39 16.59
N TYR A 59 15.66 -4.96 17.56
CA TYR A 59 15.67 -3.59 18.04
C TYR A 59 17.08 -3.14 18.46
N GLU A 60 17.27 -1.83 18.54
CA GLU A 60 18.37 -1.22 19.28
C GLU A 60 17.78 -0.05 20.06
N LEU A 61 17.25 -0.35 21.23
CA LEU A 61 16.54 0.63 22.05
C LEU A 61 17.24 0.85 23.37
N SER A 62 17.98 1.97 23.46
CA SER A 62 18.62 2.38 24.70
C SER A 62 17.60 2.78 25.76
N THR A 63 17.88 2.41 27.00
CA THR A 63 17.07 2.76 28.15
C THR A 63 17.87 3.58 29.17
N GLN A 64 17.17 4.29 30.04
CA GLN A 64 17.73 4.87 31.25
C GLN A 64 17.25 4.08 32.45
N ASP A 65 18.19 3.45 33.16
CA ASP A 65 17.97 2.59 34.32
C ASP A 65 16.91 1.50 34.08
N ARG A 66 16.74 1.07 32.83
CA ARG A 66 15.69 0.15 32.36
C ARG A 66 14.25 0.53 32.77
N LYS A 67 14.02 1.81 33.07
CA LYS A 67 12.72 2.37 33.47
C LYS A 67 12.14 3.30 32.41
N GLN A 68 13.01 3.91 31.62
CA GLN A 68 12.62 4.83 30.56
C GLN A 68 13.28 4.44 29.25
N LEU A 69 12.52 4.50 28.17
CA LEU A 69 13.00 4.38 26.81
C LEU A 69 13.57 5.72 26.36
N LEU A 70 14.83 5.74 25.94
CA LEU A 70 15.45 6.94 25.41
C LEU A 70 14.86 7.29 24.03
N PRO A 71 14.86 8.58 23.66
CA PRO A 71 14.39 9.00 22.35
C PRO A 71 15.38 8.59 21.25
N ALA A 72 14.86 8.18 20.10
CA ALA A 72 15.69 7.87 18.92
C ALA A 72 16.41 9.09 18.32
N THR A 73 16.04 10.31 18.73
CA THR A 73 16.67 11.55 18.26
C THR A 73 16.95 12.48 19.43
N ALA A 74 17.95 13.35 19.28
CA ALA A 74 18.36 14.31 20.32
C ALA A 74 17.25 15.30 20.75
N ARG A 75 16.21 15.48 19.93
CA ARG A 75 15.08 16.38 20.23
C ARG A 75 13.91 15.70 20.96
N GLY A 76 13.93 14.37 21.10
CA GLY A 76 12.86 13.65 21.76
C GLY A 76 12.97 13.70 23.28
N LYS A 77 11.87 13.37 23.96
CA LYS A 77 11.86 13.17 25.42
C LYS A 77 11.89 11.68 25.75
N PRO A 78 12.55 11.26 26.83
CA PRO A 78 12.42 9.91 27.37
C PRO A 78 10.94 9.58 27.63
N LYS A 79 10.57 8.33 27.41
CA LYS A 79 9.21 7.82 27.66
C LYS A 79 9.28 6.69 28.68
N PRO A 80 8.22 6.45 29.48
CA PRO A 80 8.17 5.28 30.35
C PRO A 80 8.38 3.99 29.56
N LEU A 81 9.14 3.03 30.11
CA LEU A 81 9.29 1.73 29.48
C LEU A 81 7.95 0.97 29.57
N SER A 82 7.27 0.82 28.44
CA SER A 82 5.97 0.16 28.35
C SER A 82 5.81 -0.53 27.00
N PRO A 83 4.96 -1.57 26.88
CA PRO A 83 4.75 -2.26 25.60
C PRO A 83 4.36 -1.31 24.46
N ALA A 84 3.46 -0.36 24.70
CA ALA A 84 3.04 0.62 23.69
C ALA A 84 4.19 1.53 23.23
N ASN A 85 5.07 1.95 24.14
CA ASN A 85 6.22 2.78 23.80
C ASN A 85 7.33 2.01 23.07
N ILE A 86 7.48 0.72 23.35
CA ILE A 86 8.42 -0.17 22.66
C ILE A 86 7.91 -0.49 21.25
N LEU A 87 6.69 -1.03 21.14
CA LEU A 87 6.11 -1.47 19.86
C LEU A 87 5.76 -0.32 18.89
N SER A 88 5.76 0.93 19.36
CA SER A 88 5.66 2.10 18.47
C SER A 88 6.98 2.50 17.82
N ARG A 89 8.09 1.86 18.21
CA ARG A 89 9.39 2.02 17.54
C ARG A 89 9.42 1.14 16.31
N LYS A 90 10.08 1.64 15.26
CA LYS A 90 10.31 0.83 14.05
C LYS A 90 11.34 -0.26 14.37
N PRO A 91 11.03 -1.55 14.17
CA PRO A 91 12.02 -2.63 14.29
C PRO A 91 13.13 -2.52 13.25
N LEU A 92 14.25 -3.18 13.52
CA LEU A 92 15.38 -3.32 12.61
C LEU A 92 15.26 -4.60 11.78
N GLY A 93 15.90 -4.62 10.61
CA GLY A 93 16.03 -5.85 9.81
C GLY A 93 14.70 -6.50 9.48
N PHE A 94 14.57 -7.79 9.77
CA PHE A 94 13.34 -8.55 9.58
C PHE A 94 12.45 -8.51 10.82
N SER A 95 11.14 -8.59 10.59
CA SER A 95 10.15 -8.93 11.62
C SER A 95 9.48 -10.25 11.25
N PHE A 96 9.27 -11.09 12.26
CA PHE A 96 8.47 -12.30 12.12
C PHE A 96 7.15 -12.13 12.87
N VAL A 97 6.05 -12.33 12.17
CA VAL A 97 4.70 -12.19 12.72
C VAL A 97 3.88 -13.38 12.27
N CYS A 98 3.36 -14.17 13.22
CA CYS A 98 2.42 -15.25 12.97
C CYS A 98 1.21 -15.08 13.89
N TYR A 99 0.09 -14.62 13.35
CA TYR A 99 -1.18 -14.55 14.08
C TYR A 99 -1.94 -15.87 13.98
N PHE A 100 -2.34 -16.40 15.13
CA PHE A 100 -3.20 -17.58 15.23
C PHE A 100 -4.68 -17.22 15.08
N GLY A 101 -5.04 -15.97 15.39
CA GLY A 101 -6.38 -15.43 15.20
C GLY A 101 -6.62 -14.10 15.90
N TRP A 102 -7.89 -13.69 15.94
CA TRP A 102 -8.37 -12.46 16.55
C TRP A 102 -9.40 -12.76 17.65
N LYS A 103 -9.19 -12.23 18.86
CA LYS A 103 -10.12 -12.41 20.00
C LYS A 103 -11.50 -11.82 19.67
N GLY A 104 -12.52 -12.68 19.57
CA GLY A 104 -13.90 -12.28 19.32
C GLY A 104 -14.34 -12.22 17.85
N LYS A 105 -13.54 -12.74 16.90
CA LYS A 105 -13.94 -12.93 15.49
C LYS A 105 -13.75 -14.39 15.07
N SER A 106 -14.36 -14.80 13.96
CA SER A 106 -14.11 -16.09 13.32
C SER A 106 -12.64 -16.24 12.91
N PHE A 107 -12.16 -17.49 12.81
CA PHE A 107 -10.77 -17.89 12.51
C PHE A 107 -10.15 -17.33 11.20
N ASN A 108 -10.91 -16.64 10.36
CA ASN A 108 -10.52 -16.14 9.04
C ASN A 108 -9.63 -14.87 9.08
N PHE A 109 -8.78 -14.72 10.10
CA PHE A 109 -7.83 -13.62 10.19
C PHE A 109 -6.49 -14.13 10.70
N GLN A 110 -5.90 -15.01 9.90
CA GLN A 110 -4.57 -15.58 10.13
C GLN A 110 -3.60 -15.02 9.11
N HIS A 111 -2.49 -14.49 9.61
CA HIS A 111 -1.41 -14.02 8.76
C HIS A 111 -0.07 -14.49 9.29
N LEU A 112 0.83 -14.83 8.37
CA LEU A 112 2.21 -15.13 8.68
C LEU A 112 3.10 -14.33 7.72
N TYR A 113 3.93 -13.47 8.29
CA TYR A 113 4.86 -12.61 7.56
C TYR A 113 6.27 -12.74 8.09
N VAL A 114 7.22 -12.84 7.17
CA VAL A 114 8.63 -12.57 7.41
C VAL A 114 9.00 -11.42 6.49
N THR A 115 9.09 -10.22 7.04
CA THR A 115 9.19 -8.98 6.24
C THR A 115 10.35 -8.14 6.70
N HIS A 116 11.16 -7.66 5.77
CA HIS A 116 12.22 -6.71 6.06
C HIS A 116 11.62 -5.31 6.27
N THR A 117 11.72 -4.79 7.49
CA THR A 117 10.98 -3.60 7.95
C THR A 117 11.39 -2.32 7.21
N THR A 118 12.56 -2.31 6.57
CA THR A 118 13.09 -1.13 5.90
C THR A 118 12.61 -1.01 4.46
N ASN A 119 12.67 -2.09 3.68
CA ASN A 119 12.28 -2.09 2.26
C ASN A 119 10.86 -2.66 2.03
N ASP A 120 10.24 -3.26 3.04
CA ASP A 120 8.90 -3.88 3.00
C ASP A 120 8.83 -5.13 2.09
N GLU A 121 9.97 -5.76 1.83
CA GLU A 121 10.02 -7.03 1.09
C GLU A 121 9.83 -8.22 2.02
N SER A 122 8.90 -9.10 1.65
CA SER A 122 8.55 -10.30 2.40
C SER A 122 9.24 -11.54 1.83
N LEU A 123 9.92 -12.30 2.68
CA LEU A 123 10.36 -13.66 2.38
C LEU A 123 9.18 -14.64 2.43
N VAL A 124 8.27 -14.40 3.36
CA VAL A 124 7.06 -15.19 3.57
C VAL A 124 5.88 -14.25 3.74
N SER A 125 4.78 -14.53 3.06
CA SER A 125 3.52 -13.79 3.18
C SER A 125 2.35 -14.75 2.95
N LEU A 126 1.83 -15.31 4.03
CA LEU A 126 0.75 -16.27 4.01
C LEU A 126 -0.51 -15.70 4.69
N HIS A 127 -1.66 -16.03 4.12
CA HIS A 127 -2.98 -15.71 4.64
C HIS A 127 -3.74 -17.02 4.89
N ASP A 128 -4.56 -17.06 5.93
CA ASP A 128 -5.42 -18.22 6.26
C ASP A 128 -4.64 -19.56 6.32
N HIS A 129 -3.45 -19.50 6.92
CA HIS A 129 -2.44 -20.58 6.91
C HIS A 129 -2.79 -21.79 7.79
N GLY A 130 -3.79 -21.71 8.66
CA GLY A 130 -4.24 -22.80 9.53
C GLY A 130 -3.43 -23.02 10.81
N ILE A 131 -2.33 -22.28 11.02
CA ILE A 131 -1.50 -22.37 12.22
C ILE A 131 -2.24 -21.70 13.39
N THR A 132 -2.61 -22.51 14.38
CA THR A 132 -3.45 -22.08 15.52
C THR A 132 -2.81 -22.30 16.89
N SER A 133 -1.61 -22.90 16.95
CA SER A 133 -0.89 -23.18 18.18
C SER A 133 0.63 -23.06 17.99
N PHE A 134 1.38 -23.04 19.09
CA PHE A 134 2.84 -22.99 19.05
C PHE A 134 3.46 -24.29 18.53
N GLU A 135 2.84 -25.44 18.78
CA GLU A 135 3.27 -26.74 18.24
C GLU A 135 3.11 -26.78 16.72
N ALA A 136 2.00 -26.24 16.21
CA ALA A 136 1.78 -26.09 14.77
C ALA A 136 2.76 -25.09 14.15
N LEU A 137 3.08 -24.01 14.86
CA LEU A 137 4.08 -23.04 14.44
C LEU A 137 5.47 -23.66 14.35
N GLU A 138 5.88 -24.43 15.36
CA GLU A 138 7.16 -25.13 15.38
C GLU A 138 7.29 -26.09 14.20
N ALA A 139 6.26 -26.91 13.96
CA ALA A 139 6.24 -27.83 12.83
C ALA A 139 6.36 -27.09 11.49
N TRP A 140 5.65 -25.96 11.35
CA TRP A 140 5.73 -25.13 10.14
C TRP A 140 7.12 -24.52 9.95
N VAL A 141 7.76 -24.03 11.01
CA VAL A 141 9.11 -23.45 10.91
C VAL A 141 10.13 -24.51 10.47
N GLU A 142 10.07 -25.72 11.04
CA GLU A 142 10.97 -26.82 10.64
C GLU A 142 10.74 -27.24 9.17
N GLU A 143 9.48 -27.32 8.74
CA GLU A 143 9.14 -27.59 7.33
C GLU A 143 9.61 -26.47 6.40
N PHE A 144 9.43 -25.21 6.79
CA PHE A 144 9.92 -24.05 6.05
C PHE A 144 11.44 -24.12 5.90
N MET A 145 12.17 -24.37 6.98
CA MET A 145 13.63 -24.51 6.93
C MET A 145 14.09 -25.66 6.03
N ALA A 146 13.39 -26.80 6.05
CA ALA A 146 13.71 -27.95 5.22
C ALA A 146 13.39 -27.74 3.72
N SER A 147 12.41 -26.89 3.41
CA SER A 147 11.98 -26.58 2.04
C SER A 147 12.71 -25.39 1.41
N CYS A 148 13.49 -24.64 2.19
CA CYS A 148 14.28 -23.52 1.70
C CYS A 148 15.31 -23.96 0.63
N PRO A 149 15.46 -23.21 -0.46
CA PRO A 149 16.47 -23.52 -1.48
C PRO A 149 17.89 -23.29 -0.93
N PRO A 150 18.94 -23.87 -1.57
CA PRO A 150 20.32 -23.76 -1.11
C PRO A 150 20.86 -22.32 -0.98
N ASP A 151 20.30 -21.38 -1.75
CA ASP A 151 20.66 -19.95 -1.78
C ASP A 151 19.80 -19.08 -0.83
N HIS A 152 18.93 -19.69 -0.01
CA HIS A 152 17.99 -18.96 0.86
C HIS A 152 18.70 -17.97 1.80
N LEU A 153 19.76 -18.41 2.50
CA LEU A 153 20.49 -17.55 3.43
C LEU A 153 21.21 -16.41 2.70
N GLN A 154 21.74 -16.67 1.50
CA GLN A 154 22.32 -15.61 0.67
C GLN A 154 21.26 -14.56 0.31
N ARG A 155 20.05 -14.98 -0.06
CA ARG A 155 18.94 -14.06 -0.34
C ARG A 155 18.54 -13.21 0.87
N ILE A 156 18.60 -13.77 2.07
CA ILE A 156 18.39 -13.02 3.32
C ILE A 156 19.45 -11.92 3.46
N ASP A 157 20.72 -12.24 3.25
CA ASP A 157 21.81 -11.28 3.37
C ASP A 157 21.70 -10.18 2.30
N GLU A 158 21.37 -10.54 1.05
CA GLU A 158 21.12 -9.58 -0.03
C GLU A 158 19.99 -8.60 0.32
N LEU A 159 18.88 -9.11 0.90
CA LEU A 159 17.76 -8.27 1.35
C LEU A 159 18.13 -7.37 2.52
N ARG A 160 18.98 -7.85 3.43
CA ARG A 160 19.47 -7.08 4.59
C ARG A 160 20.35 -5.91 4.13
N GLU A 161 21.18 -6.11 3.11
CA GLU A 161 22.05 -5.08 2.54
C GLU A 161 21.33 -4.16 1.55
N LYS A 162 20.15 -4.55 1.05
CA LYS A 162 19.39 -3.80 0.07
C LYS A 162 19.00 -2.42 0.60
N LYS A 163 19.66 -1.40 0.05
CA LYS A 163 19.35 0.00 0.34
C LYS A 163 18.00 0.37 -0.24
N LEU A 164 17.25 1.17 0.50
CA LEU A 164 16.04 1.82 0.01
C LEU A 164 16.37 2.67 -1.22
N ALA A 165 15.85 2.28 -2.38
CA ALA A 165 15.78 3.17 -3.52
C ALA A 165 14.74 4.27 -3.22
N ARG A 166 15.10 5.52 -3.52
CA ARG A 166 14.19 6.66 -3.49
C ARG A 166 14.21 7.28 -4.86
N ILE A 167 13.38 6.74 -5.74
CA ILE A 167 13.28 7.17 -7.12
C ILE A 167 12.46 8.46 -7.17
N ARG A 168 13.04 9.49 -7.78
CA ARG A 168 12.30 10.70 -8.14
C ARG A 168 11.47 10.38 -9.38
N TYR A 169 10.21 10.80 -9.34
CA TYR A 169 9.29 10.66 -10.45
C TYR A 169 8.60 11.99 -10.74
N ARG A 170 8.04 12.10 -11.95
CA ARG A 170 7.26 13.23 -12.46
C ARG A 170 6.20 12.75 -13.45
N SER A 171 5.27 13.63 -13.79
CA SER A 171 4.31 13.36 -14.88
C SER A 171 5.02 13.08 -16.19
N GLY A 172 4.44 12.14 -16.94
CA GLY A 172 4.94 11.55 -18.17
C GLY A 172 5.91 10.39 -17.96
N ASP A 173 6.42 10.15 -16.74
CA ASP A 173 7.34 9.04 -16.52
C ASP A 173 6.64 7.70 -16.80
N VAL A 174 7.27 6.90 -17.65
CA VAL A 174 6.86 5.55 -18.03
C VAL A 174 7.59 4.59 -17.11
N PHE A 175 6.84 3.69 -16.47
CA PHE A 175 7.37 2.65 -15.60
C PHE A 175 7.07 1.26 -16.15
N GLU A 176 8.05 0.36 -15.99
CA GLU A 176 7.95 -1.04 -16.38
C GLU A 176 7.46 -1.88 -15.19
N ILE A 177 6.56 -2.82 -15.47
CA ILE A 177 5.93 -3.70 -14.50
C ILE A 177 6.41 -5.11 -14.80
N PRO A 178 7.29 -5.70 -13.95
CA PRO A 178 7.74 -7.07 -14.15
C PRO A 178 6.56 -8.05 -14.08
N LEU A 179 6.42 -8.90 -15.09
CA LEU A 179 5.40 -9.95 -15.17
C LEU A 179 6.06 -11.35 -15.09
N SER A 180 5.27 -12.38 -15.38
CA SER A 180 5.75 -13.78 -15.36
C SER A 180 6.66 -14.10 -16.55
N LYS A 181 7.59 -15.04 -16.36
CA LYS A 181 8.43 -15.59 -17.44
C LYS A 181 9.28 -14.55 -18.21
N GLY A 182 9.69 -13.48 -17.53
CA GLY A 182 10.52 -12.43 -18.12
C GLY A 182 9.78 -11.52 -19.09
N THR A 183 8.45 -11.53 -19.09
CA THR A 183 7.65 -10.51 -19.78
C THR A 183 7.43 -9.29 -18.88
N VAL A 184 7.00 -8.20 -19.50
CA VAL A 184 6.78 -6.91 -18.86
C VAL A 184 5.47 -6.30 -19.35
N GLY A 185 4.88 -5.47 -18.50
CA GLY A 185 3.82 -4.54 -18.85
C GLY A 185 4.29 -3.11 -18.57
N TYR A 186 3.48 -2.12 -18.96
CA TYR A 186 3.85 -0.71 -18.81
C TYR A 186 2.72 0.10 -18.16
N GLY A 187 3.12 1.12 -17.41
CA GLY A 187 2.24 2.21 -17.02
C GLY A 187 2.93 3.55 -17.17
N ARG A 188 2.14 4.63 -17.10
CA ARG A 188 2.65 5.99 -17.18
C ARG A 188 1.97 6.87 -16.14
N ILE A 189 2.77 7.71 -15.49
CA ILE A 189 2.27 8.68 -14.51
C ILE A 189 1.68 9.87 -15.27
N LEU A 190 0.40 10.12 -15.10
CA LEU A 190 -0.27 11.29 -15.66
C LEU A 190 -0.17 12.48 -14.71
N LEU A 191 -0.48 12.29 -13.42
CA LEU A 191 -0.47 13.36 -12.41
C LEU A 191 0.04 12.87 -11.06
N ASP A 192 0.79 13.73 -10.36
CA ASP A 192 1.07 13.59 -8.92
C ASP A 192 0.01 14.35 -8.12
N VAL A 193 -1.08 13.67 -7.77
CA VAL A 193 -2.22 14.27 -7.07
C VAL A 193 -1.81 14.76 -5.68
N TYR A 194 -0.90 14.04 -5.02
CA TYR A 194 -0.38 14.44 -3.71
C TYR A 194 0.27 15.82 -3.74
N ARG A 195 1.17 16.07 -4.71
CA ARG A 195 1.80 17.39 -4.85
C ARG A 195 0.78 18.48 -5.18
N LEU A 196 -0.17 18.19 -6.06
CA LEU A 196 -1.23 19.14 -6.42
C LEU A 196 -2.13 19.50 -5.22
N ARG A 197 -2.51 18.51 -4.40
CA ARG A 197 -3.25 18.74 -3.16
C ARG A 197 -2.45 19.62 -2.19
N ARG A 198 -1.17 19.30 -2.00
CA ARG A 198 -0.25 20.08 -1.13
C ARG A 198 -0.06 21.51 -1.61
N ALA A 199 -0.20 21.76 -2.91
CA ALA A 199 -0.19 23.09 -3.52
C ALA A 199 -1.53 23.84 -3.40
N GLY A 200 -2.57 23.19 -2.88
CA GLY A 200 -3.88 23.81 -2.64
C GLY A 200 -4.80 23.84 -3.86
N LEU A 201 -4.49 23.12 -4.94
CA LEU A 201 -5.28 23.15 -6.18
C LEU A 201 -6.76 22.78 -5.94
N PHE A 202 -7.01 21.80 -5.08
CA PHE A 202 -8.36 21.26 -4.84
C PHE A 202 -9.18 22.05 -3.82
N GLY A 203 -8.56 22.95 -3.05
CA GLY A 203 -9.25 23.74 -2.03
C GLY A 203 -10.31 24.69 -2.60
N GLN A 204 -10.28 24.94 -3.92
CA GLN A 204 -11.25 25.76 -4.63
C GLN A 204 -12.54 25.00 -5.00
N VAL A 205 -12.53 23.66 -4.93
CA VAL A 205 -13.67 22.80 -5.30
C VAL A 205 -14.21 22.09 -4.06
N PRO A 206 -15.37 22.50 -3.52
CA PRO A 206 -15.98 21.86 -2.38
C PRO A 206 -16.20 20.36 -2.61
N HIS A 207 -15.86 19.54 -1.60
CA HIS A 207 -16.06 18.10 -1.63
C HIS A 207 -15.34 17.38 -2.78
N CYS A 208 -14.28 17.96 -3.35
CA CYS A 208 -13.43 17.27 -4.31
C CYS A 208 -12.73 16.08 -3.65
N GLY A 209 -12.96 14.86 -4.15
CA GLY A 209 -12.35 13.64 -3.58
C GLY A 209 -10.83 13.63 -3.61
N LEU A 210 -10.22 14.37 -4.55
CA LEU A 210 -8.77 14.55 -4.65
C LEU A 210 -8.18 15.40 -3.52
N ASP A 211 -9.00 16.13 -2.77
CA ASP A 211 -8.55 16.83 -1.55
C ASP A 211 -8.50 15.89 -0.32
N GLY A 212 -9.10 14.70 -0.43
CA GLY A 212 -9.16 13.72 0.65
C GLY A 212 -7.84 12.97 0.89
N PRO A 213 -7.64 12.36 2.08
CA PRO A 213 -6.41 11.66 2.45
C PRO A 213 -6.11 10.42 1.60
N VAL A 214 -7.14 9.76 1.05
CA VAL A 214 -6.97 8.51 0.27
C VAL A 214 -6.61 8.83 -1.18
N LEU A 215 -7.53 9.42 -1.95
CA LEU A 215 -7.30 9.69 -3.37
C LEU A 215 -6.27 10.81 -3.59
N GLY A 216 -6.25 11.81 -2.70
CA GLY A 216 -5.30 12.91 -2.74
C GLY A 216 -3.87 12.55 -2.34
N SER A 217 -3.57 11.28 -2.09
CA SER A 217 -2.21 10.81 -1.77
C SER A 217 -1.60 9.91 -2.85
N GLY A 218 -2.32 9.67 -3.95
CA GLY A 218 -1.88 8.80 -5.04
C GLY A 218 -1.35 9.56 -6.26
N LEU A 219 -0.93 8.75 -7.23
CA LEU A 219 -0.63 9.13 -8.60
C LEU A 219 -1.84 8.76 -9.47
N LEU A 220 -2.25 9.64 -10.38
CA LEU A 220 -3.08 9.22 -11.51
C LEU A 220 -2.16 8.57 -12.52
N VAL A 221 -2.39 7.30 -12.82
CA VAL A 221 -1.61 6.54 -13.80
C VAL A 221 -2.52 6.00 -14.89
N VAL A 222 -1.96 5.76 -16.07
CA VAL A 222 -2.58 4.96 -17.13
C VAL A 222 -1.78 3.67 -17.32
N LEU A 223 -2.48 2.56 -17.52
CA LEU A 223 -1.84 1.27 -17.87
C LEU A 223 -1.95 1.02 -19.37
N TYR A 224 -0.88 0.51 -19.96
CA TYR A 224 -0.88 0.05 -21.34
C TYR A 224 -1.45 -1.37 -21.42
N LYS A 225 -2.21 -1.64 -22.47
CA LYS A 225 -2.74 -2.97 -22.79
C LYS A 225 -1.65 -3.79 -23.49
N TYR A 226 -0.65 -4.19 -22.70
CA TYR A 226 0.53 -4.91 -23.20
C TYR A 226 1.12 -5.83 -22.12
N ALA A 227 1.43 -7.05 -22.53
CA ALA A 227 2.17 -8.01 -21.74
C ALA A 227 3.05 -8.85 -22.69
N GLY A 228 4.35 -8.56 -22.71
CA GLY A 228 5.26 -9.16 -23.69
C GLY A 228 6.73 -8.89 -23.38
N PRO A 229 7.65 -9.14 -24.32
CA PRO A 229 9.05 -8.73 -24.19
C PRO A 229 9.18 -7.22 -24.00
N SER A 230 10.30 -6.76 -23.43
CA SER A 230 10.54 -5.32 -23.31
C SER A 230 10.66 -4.67 -24.71
N VAL A 231 10.03 -3.50 -24.86
CA VAL A 231 9.99 -2.69 -26.09
C VAL A 231 10.47 -1.26 -25.81
N THR A 232 10.73 -0.51 -26.89
CA THR A 232 11.21 0.88 -26.84
C THR A 232 10.11 1.86 -26.41
N LEU A 233 10.49 3.08 -26.01
CA LEU A 233 9.52 4.13 -25.65
C LEU A 233 8.66 4.55 -26.84
N GLU A 234 9.23 4.53 -28.04
CA GLU A 234 8.55 4.83 -29.29
C GLU A 234 7.50 3.76 -29.62
N GLU A 235 7.78 2.49 -29.34
CA GLU A 235 6.78 1.42 -29.45
C GLU A 235 5.70 1.58 -28.37
N ILE A 236 6.07 1.96 -27.15
CA ILE A 236 5.12 2.17 -26.04
C ILE A 236 4.15 3.32 -26.32
N SER A 237 4.59 4.40 -26.97
CA SER A 237 3.69 5.54 -27.28
C SER A 237 2.54 5.17 -28.21
N GLU A 238 2.70 4.12 -29.01
CA GLU A 238 1.69 3.61 -29.95
C GLU A 238 0.82 2.50 -29.35
N LEU A 239 1.13 2.03 -28.13
CA LEU A 239 0.35 0.96 -27.50
C LEU A 239 -1.03 1.47 -27.07
N PRO A 240 -2.09 0.64 -27.25
CA PRO A 240 -3.39 0.95 -26.66
C PRO A 240 -3.29 0.96 -25.14
N THR A 241 -4.12 1.79 -24.49
CA THR A 241 -4.23 1.85 -23.04
C THR A 241 -5.46 1.07 -22.55
N LEU A 242 -5.41 0.58 -21.32
CA LEU A 242 -6.55 -0.03 -20.65
C LEU A 242 -7.50 1.08 -20.15
N THR A 243 -7.13 1.71 -19.05
CA THR A 243 -7.78 2.90 -18.50
C THR A 243 -6.87 3.51 -17.43
N THR A 244 -7.29 4.63 -16.86
CA THR A 244 -6.60 5.32 -15.78
C THR A 244 -7.04 4.82 -14.40
N GLN A 245 -6.17 4.93 -13.41
CA GLN A 245 -6.47 4.61 -12.02
C GLN A 245 -5.59 5.41 -11.05
N PHE A 246 -5.97 5.43 -9.78
CA PHE A 246 -5.12 5.97 -8.72
C PHE A 246 -4.25 4.87 -8.10
N LEU A 247 -2.95 5.15 -8.01
CA LEU A 247 -1.95 4.25 -7.43
C LEU A 247 -1.16 4.99 -6.35
N MET A 248 -0.97 4.39 -5.18
CA MET A 248 -0.05 4.92 -4.18
C MET A 248 1.37 4.97 -4.75
N HIS A 249 2.09 6.06 -4.48
CA HIS A 249 3.39 6.27 -5.13
C HIS A 249 4.49 5.31 -4.66
N ASP A 250 4.25 4.47 -3.64
CA ASP A 250 5.26 3.61 -3.01
C ASP A 250 5.97 2.68 -4.01
N ASP A 251 5.23 2.01 -4.89
CA ASP A 251 5.82 1.08 -5.87
C ASP A 251 6.81 1.78 -6.81
N ILE A 252 6.51 3.01 -7.23
CA ILE A 252 7.40 3.83 -8.06
C ILE A 252 8.55 4.38 -7.22
N TYR A 253 8.22 5.02 -6.10
CA TYR A 253 9.18 5.70 -5.23
C TYR A 253 10.25 4.76 -4.69
N ARG A 254 9.89 3.49 -4.43
CA ARG A 254 10.80 2.45 -3.95
C ARG A 254 11.51 1.70 -5.08
N GLY A 255 11.24 2.04 -6.33
CA GLY A 255 11.87 1.43 -7.50
C GLY A 255 11.44 -0.01 -7.77
N LYS A 256 10.28 -0.44 -7.25
CA LYS A 256 9.69 -1.75 -7.58
C LYS A 256 9.28 -1.82 -9.04
N PHE A 257 8.74 -0.71 -9.56
CA PHE A 257 8.49 -0.52 -10.99
C PHE A 257 9.46 0.53 -11.52
N PRO A 258 10.54 0.12 -12.20
CA PRO A 258 11.57 1.05 -12.66
C PRO A 258 11.02 2.01 -13.72
N ILE A 259 11.44 3.27 -13.64
CA ILE A 259 11.15 4.27 -14.67
C ILE A 259 12.12 4.05 -15.84
N ILE A 260 11.58 3.87 -17.02
CA ILE A 260 12.34 3.56 -18.25
C ILE A 260 12.40 4.73 -19.23
N GLY A 261 11.64 5.79 -18.97
CA GLY A 261 11.61 6.98 -19.83
C GLY A 261 10.50 7.94 -19.47
N ASN A 262 10.27 8.91 -20.35
CA ASN A 262 9.23 9.91 -20.17
C ASN A 262 8.53 10.21 -21.50
N ILE A 263 7.21 10.05 -21.51
CA ILE A 263 6.32 10.44 -22.60
C ILE A 263 5.38 11.50 -22.02
N PRO A 264 5.46 12.78 -22.44
CA PRO A 264 4.64 13.85 -21.87
C PRO A 264 3.15 13.50 -21.82
N ALA A 265 2.50 13.78 -20.69
CA ALA A 265 1.05 13.64 -20.57
C ALA A 265 0.34 14.79 -21.28
N SER A 266 -0.73 14.47 -21.99
CA SER A 266 -1.62 15.45 -22.65
C SER A 266 -2.93 15.61 -21.88
N GLY A 267 -3.64 16.71 -22.12
CA GLY A 267 -4.91 16.99 -21.43
C GLY A 267 -6.01 16.01 -21.80
N ASP A 268 -6.00 15.51 -23.04
CA ASP A 268 -7.00 14.57 -23.56
C ASP A 268 -6.88 13.19 -22.91
N GLU A 269 -5.73 12.86 -22.34
CA GLU A 269 -5.49 11.62 -21.61
C GLU A 269 -5.94 11.69 -20.14
N LEU A 270 -6.29 12.87 -19.63
CA LEU A 270 -6.78 13.05 -18.26
C LEU A 270 -8.25 12.65 -18.14
N ASP A 271 -8.49 11.34 -18.21
CA ASP A 271 -9.73 10.72 -17.76
C ASP A 271 -9.54 10.21 -16.33
N PHE A 272 -10.45 10.55 -15.41
CA PHE A 272 -10.32 10.15 -14.01
C PHE A 272 -11.32 9.04 -13.68
N PRO A 273 -10.99 8.14 -12.73
CA PRO A 273 -11.98 7.24 -12.14
C PRO A 273 -13.24 7.97 -11.66
N GLU A 274 -14.40 7.37 -11.90
CA GLU A 274 -15.70 7.93 -11.54
C GLU A 274 -16.29 7.24 -10.32
N GLY A 275 -16.98 7.99 -9.47
CA GLY A 275 -17.75 7.37 -8.40
C GLY A 275 -18.58 8.35 -7.62
N VAL A 276 -19.25 7.81 -6.59
CA VAL A 276 -20.05 8.61 -5.67
C VAL A 276 -19.40 8.59 -4.30
N THR A 277 -19.30 9.76 -3.68
CA THR A 277 -18.84 9.90 -2.31
C THR A 277 -19.95 10.35 -1.40
N ARG A 278 -19.98 9.76 -0.20
CA ARG A 278 -20.80 10.21 0.92
C ARG A 278 -20.03 11.20 1.76
N TRP A 279 -20.62 12.38 1.98
CA TRP A 279 -20.11 13.41 2.87
C TRP A 279 -20.98 13.53 4.13
N HIS A 280 -20.34 13.63 5.29
CA HIS A 280 -21.03 13.82 6.57
C HIS A 280 -20.95 15.29 6.99
N ALA A 281 -22.03 16.04 6.76
CA ALA A 281 -22.11 17.46 7.11
C ALA A 281 -22.35 17.72 8.63
N GLY A 282 -22.35 16.66 9.45
CA GLY A 282 -22.73 16.70 10.86
C GLY A 282 -24.24 16.54 11.08
N LYS A 283 -24.67 16.42 12.35
CA LYS A 283 -26.08 16.26 12.78
C LYS A 283 -26.84 15.09 12.10
N GLY A 284 -26.14 14.00 11.77
CA GLY A 284 -26.74 12.84 11.11
C GLY A 284 -27.11 13.07 9.64
N LYS A 285 -26.81 14.24 9.06
CA LYS A 285 -27.06 14.52 7.65
C LYS A 285 -25.97 13.89 6.78
N GLN A 286 -26.41 13.29 5.68
CA GLN A 286 -25.56 12.73 4.64
C GLN A 286 -25.87 13.44 3.32
N ASP A 287 -24.84 13.94 2.67
CA ASP A 287 -24.92 14.51 1.33
C ASP A 287 -24.07 13.64 0.40
N TYR A 288 -24.53 13.45 -0.85
CA TYR A 288 -23.84 12.62 -1.82
C TYR A 288 -23.37 13.46 -2.99
N TYR A 289 -22.21 13.10 -3.52
CA TYR A 289 -21.59 13.79 -4.65
C TYR A 289 -21.10 12.79 -5.67
N PHE A 290 -21.48 12.97 -6.93
CA PHE A 290 -20.75 12.38 -8.04
C PHE A 290 -19.40 13.07 -8.17
N GLN A 291 -18.35 12.28 -8.37
CA GLN A 291 -16.99 12.76 -8.50
C GLN A 291 -16.30 12.17 -9.72
N LYS A 292 -15.53 13.01 -10.38
CA LYS A 292 -14.58 12.63 -11.44
C LYS A 292 -13.46 13.65 -11.43
N GLY A 293 -12.26 13.29 -10.99
CA GLY A 293 -11.14 14.23 -10.92
C GLY A 293 -11.46 15.50 -10.12
N GLY A 294 -11.30 16.66 -10.74
CA GLY A 294 -11.62 17.98 -10.17
C GLY A 294 -13.09 18.41 -10.28
N LEU A 295 -14.00 17.50 -10.65
CA LEU A 295 -15.44 17.73 -10.71
C LEU A 295 -16.13 17.07 -9.51
N ALA A 296 -16.99 17.82 -8.81
CA ALA A 296 -17.87 17.32 -7.77
C ALA A 296 -19.28 17.89 -7.96
N LEU A 297 -20.29 17.02 -8.12
CA LEU A 297 -21.68 17.42 -8.37
C LEU A 297 -22.62 16.84 -7.31
N PRO A 298 -23.49 17.65 -6.70
CA PRO A 298 -24.43 17.15 -5.72
C PRO A 298 -25.38 16.13 -6.36
N LEU A 299 -25.61 15.04 -5.65
CA LEU A 299 -26.43 13.93 -6.09
C LEU A 299 -27.48 13.63 -5.01
N LYS A 300 -28.74 13.57 -5.42
CA LYS A 300 -29.83 13.14 -4.53
C LYS A 300 -29.97 11.64 -4.62
N MET A 301 -29.77 10.96 -3.48
CA MET A 301 -29.93 9.52 -3.35
C MET A 301 -30.12 9.11 -1.88
N THR A 302 -30.63 7.90 -1.67
CA THR A 302 -30.71 7.27 -0.34
C THR A 302 -29.44 6.47 -0.03
N ALA A 303 -29.29 6.02 1.23
CA ALA A 303 -28.17 5.16 1.61
C ALA A 303 -28.23 3.79 0.90
N GLU A 304 -29.44 3.26 0.73
CA GLU A 304 -29.69 1.99 0.05
C GLU A 304 -29.35 2.06 -1.44
N GLU A 305 -29.57 3.21 -2.09
CA GLU A 305 -29.12 3.46 -3.47
C GLU A 305 -27.60 3.62 -3.57
N TYR A 306 -26.95 4.12 -2.52
CA TYR A 306 -25.51 4.36 -2.50
C TYR A 306 -24.67 3.10 -2.28
N ASP A 307 -25.10 2.21 -1.38
CA ASP A 307 -24.34 1.02 -0.98
C ASP A 307 -23.90 0.10 -2.14
N PRO A 308 -24.69 -0.12 -3.22
CA PRO A 308 -24.25 -0.95 -4.34
C PRO A 308 -23.38 -0.20 -5.38
N ILE A 309 -23.11 1.09 -5.20
CA ILE A 309 -22.35 1.89 -6.19
C ILE A 309 -20.85 1.66 -6.03
N PRO A 310 -20.11 1.41 -7.13
CA PRO A 310 -18.66 1.36 -7.08
C PRO A 310 -18.04 2.66 -6.55
N HIS A 311 -17.13 2.53 -5.59
CA HIS A 311 -16.38 3.66 -5.04
C HIS A 311 -15.03 3.78 -5.72
N VAL A 312 -14.61 5.01 -6.02
CA VAL A 312 -13.24 5.28 -6.47
C VAL A 312 -12.25 4.86 -5.40
N ARG A 313 -11.21 4.13 -5.81
CA ARG A 313 -10.15 3.62 -4.93
C ARG A 313 -8.80 4.20 -5.33
N CYS A 314 -7.89 4.21 -4.36
CA CYS A 314 -6.46 4.34 -4.61
C CYS A 314 -5.82 2.99 -4.28
N PHE A 315 -5.20 2.35 -5.28
CA PHE A 315 -4.57 1.06 -5.11
C PHE A 315 -3.26 1.21 -4.36
N LEU A 316 -3.02 0.35 -3.36
CA LEU A 316 -1.75 0.35 -2.61
C LEU A 316 -0.57 -0.13 -3.48
N SER A 317 -0.85 -1.05 -4.40
CA SER A 317 0.11 -1.65 -5.32
C SER A 317 -0.62 -2.15 -6.56
N LEU A 318 0.11 -2.30 -7.66
CA LEU A 318 -0.37 -3.06 -8.83
C LEU A 318 -0.20 -4.56 -8.60
N VAL A 319 -1.09 -5.36 -9.21
CA VAL A 319 -1.01 -6.83 -9.23
C VAL A 319 -0.61 -7.27 -10.64
N PRO A 320 0.67 -7.69 -10.87
CA PRO A 320 1.17 -8.05 -12.20
C PRO A 320 0.31 -9.07 -12.95
N ARG A 321 -0.22 -10.07 -12.23
CA ARG A 321 -1.09 -11.10 -12.81
C ARG A 321 -2.33 -10.51 -13.47
N TRP A 322 -3.06 -9.63 -12.78
CA TRP A 322 -4.26 -9.00 -13.33
C TRP A 322 -3.94 -8.10 -14.51
N ILE A 323 -2.78 -7.44 -14.53
CA ILE A 323 -2.36 -6.63 -15.69
C ILE A 323 -2.11 -7.52 -16.91
N GLN A 324 -1.45 -8.67 -16.69
CA GLN A 324 -1.20 -9.65 -17.74
C GLN A 324 -2.51 -10.22 -18.31
N GLU A 325 -3.44 -10.61 -17.45
CA GLU A 325 -4.76 -11.14 -17.82
C GLU A 325 -5.64 -10.07 -18.50
N ALA A 326 -5.70 -8.85 -17.96
CA ALA A 326 -6.45 -7.74 -18.55
C ALA A 326 -5.89 -7.30 -19.91
N SER A 327 -4.57 -7.42 -20.12
CA SER A 327 -3.96 -7.17 -21.44
C SER A 327 -4.43 -8.16 -22.50
N GLN A 328 -5.00 -9.30 -22.09
CA GLN A 328 -5.59 -10.33 -22.93
C GLN A 328 -7.13 -10.29 -22.93
N ASP A 329 -7.72 -9.17 -22.51
CA ASP A 329 -9.18 -8.96 -22.44
C ASP A 329 -9.93 -9.87 -21.44
N ASP A 330 -9.24 -10.36 -20.41
CA ASP A 330 -9.91 -11.07 -19.31
C ASP A 330 -10.81 -10.12 -18.51
N ALA A 331 -12.12 -10.40 -18.52
CA ALA A 331 -13.12 -9.53 -17.92
C ALA A 331 -13.03 -9.47 -16.38
N GLU A 332 -12.63 -10.56 -15.72
CA GLU A 332 -12.50 -10.61 -14.26
C GLU A 332 -11.28 -9.77 -13.81
N ALA A 333 -10.17 -9.90 -14.52
CA ALA A 333 -8.98 -9.09 -14.28
C ALA A 333 -9.23 -7.59 -14.51
N VAL A 334 -9.99 -7.25 -15.56
CA VAL A 334 -10.42 -5.86 -15.83
C VAL A 334 -11.30 -5.33 -14.68
N ASP A 335 -12.27 -6.10 -14.18
CA ASP A 335 -13.09 -5.71 -13.02
C ASP A 335 -12.26 -5.52 -11.75
N HIS A 336 -11.28 -6.39 -11.51
CA HIS A 336 -10.36 -6.28 -10.37
C HIS A 336 -9.48 -5.03 -10.43
N LEU A 337 -9.00 -4.66 -11.62
CA LEU A 337 -8.19 -3.46 -11.82
C LEU A 337 -9.03 -2.17 -11.79
N PHE A 338 -10.27 -2.21 -12.27
CA PHE A 338 -11.05 -1.01 -12.56
C PHE A 338 -12.44 -1.06 -11.93
N LYS A 339 -12.48 -1.05 -10.60
CA LYS A 339 -13.72 -1.05 -9.82
C LYS A 339 -14.27 0.36 -9.59
N ASP A 340 -14.61 1.05 -10.67
CA ASP A 340 -15.19 2.39 -10.62
C ASP A 340 -16.41 2.55 -11.54
N LEU A 341 -17.16 3.64 -11.41
CA LEU A 341 -18.45 3.83 -12.05
C LEU A 341 -18.35 3.82 -13.59
N ARG A 342 -17.18 4.07 -14.20
CA ARG A 342 -16.99 4.00 -15.67
C ARG A 342 -17.38 2.64 -16.25
N HIS A 343 -17.22 1.57 -15.47
CA HIS A 343 -17.47 0.19 -15.87
C HIS A 343 -18.79 -0.37 -15.29
N SER A 344 -19.64 0.48 -14.72
CA SER A 344 -20.89 0.07 -14.08
C SER A 344 -22.11 0.39 -14.95
N ASP A 345 -23.09 -0.52 -14.94
CA ASP A 345 -24.41 -0.29 -15.55
C ASP A 345 -25.16 0.89 -14.91
N GLN A 346 -24.80 1.27 -13.68
CA GLN A 346 -25.41 2.38 -12.95
C GLN A 346 -24.93 3.76 -13.46
N ARG A 347 -23.84 3.82 -14.24
CA ARG A 347 -23.22 5.06 -14.69
C ARG A 347 -24.19 5.99 -15.39
N ALA A 348 -24.98 5.46 -16.33
CA ALA A 348 -25.87 6.27 -17.15
C ALA A 348 -26.95 6.96 -16.31
N ASP A 349 -27.51 6.26 -15.31
CA ASP A 349 -28.50 6.83 -14.41
C ASP A 349 -27.90 7.92 -13.51
N ILE A 350 -26.73 7.65 -12.91
CA ILE A 350 -26.03 8.61 -12.05
C ILE A 350 -25.69 9.89 -12.82
N LEU A 351 -25.11 9.77 -14.03
CA LEU A 351 -24.82 10.93 -14.87
C LEU A 351 -26.09 11.71 -15.22
N LYS A 352 -27.18 11.02 -15.54
CA LYS A 352 -28.47 11.68 -15.83
C LYS A 352 -29.01 12.44 -14.62
N ARG A 353 -28.91 11.89 -13.40
CA ARG A 353 -29.31 12.57 -12.15
C ARG A 353 -28.48 13.83 -11.89
N CYS A 354 -27.22 13.86 -12.32
CA CYS A 354 -26.37 15.05 -12.29
C CYS A 354 -26.61 16.02 -13.48
N GLY A 355 -27.56 15.71 -14.37
CA GLY A 355 -27.85 16.50 -15.57
C GLY A 355 -26.72 16.47 -16.59
N LEU A 356 -26.00 15.34 -16.68
CA LEU A 356 -24.98 15.03 -17.67
C LEU A 356 -25.51 14.01 -18.69
N LYS A 357 -24.88 13.93 -19.87
CA LYS A 357 -25.20 12.90 -20.87
C LYS A 357 -24.55 11.57 -20.46
N PRO A 358 -25.13 10.40 -20.83
CA PRO A 358 -24.59 9.09 -20.48
C PRO A 358 -23.17 8.82 -21.01
N LYS A 359 -22.78 9.48 -22.10
CA LYS A 359 -21.44 9.43 -22.68
C LYS A 359 -20.90 10.85 -22.74
N MET A 360 -20.00 11.18 -21.82
CA MET A 360 -19.21 12.40 -21.81
C MET A 360 -17.80 12.06 -21.32
N SER A 361 -16.81 12.70 -21.93
CA SER A 361 -15.44 12.79 -21.44
C SER A 361 -15.36 13.69 -20.21
N TYR A 362 -14.25 13.62 -19.47
CA TYR A 362 -14.01 14.54 -18.36
C TYR A 362 -14.07 16.01 -18.80
N THR A 363 -13.40 16.35 -19.89
CA THR A 363 -13.36 17.70 -20.47
C THR A 363 -14.76 18.23 -20.77
N GLU A 364 -15.61 17.42 -21.40
CA GLU A 364 -17.00 17.81 -21.68
C GLU A 364 -17.82 18.03 -20.39
N MET A 365 -17.61 17.20 -19.37
CA MET A 365 -18.32 17.34 -18.09
C MET A 365 -17.93 18.64 -17.38
N VAL A 366 -16.62 18.95 -17.33
CA VAL A 366 -16.12 20.18 -16.72
C VAL A 366 -16.59 21.41 -17.50
N ALA A 367 -16.56 21.37 -18.84
CA ALA A 367 -17.08 22.46 -19.66
C ALA A 367 -18.57 22.73 -19.41
N ALA A 368 -19.35 21.68 -19.12
CA ALA A 368 -20.79 21.79 -18.89
C ALA A 368 -21.18 22.19 -17.45
N LYS A 369 -20.38 21.84 -16.45
CA LYS A 369 -20.76 21.95 -15.02
C LYS A 369 -19.75 22.68 -14.14
N GLY A 370 -18.62 23.12 -14.69
CA GLY A 370 -17.49 23.65 -13.92
C GLY A 370 -16.63 22.54 -13.30
N GLY A 371 -15.59 22.93 -12.56
CA GLY A 371 -14.54 22.03 -12.06
C GLY A 371 -13.17 22.47 -12.54
N ILE A 372 -12.15 21.66 -12.26
CA ILE A 372 -10.76 21.95 -12.67
C ILE A 372 -10.53 21.35 -14.06
N PRO A 373 -10.26 22.15 -15.10
CA PRO A 373 -10.08 21.62 -16.44
C PRO A 373 -8.69 20.97 -16.62
N PRO A 374 -8.51 20.04 -17.57
CA PRO A 374 -7.25 19.31 -17.78
C PRO A 374 -6.00 20.20 -17.88
N GLU A 375 -6.10 21.33 -18.58
CA GLU A 375 -5.01 22.29 -18.76
C GLU A 375 -4.54 22.92 -17.45
N GLU A 376 -5.44 23.09 -16.48
CA GLU A 376 -5.09 23.63 -15.16
C GLU A 376 -4.30 22.61 -14.34
N PHE A 377 -4.65 21.32 -14.43
CA PHE A 377 -3.84 20.25 -13.83
C PHE A 377 -2.42 20.23 -14.41
N LEU A 378 -2.30 20.32 -15.73
CA LEU A 378 -1.00 20.29 -16.41
C LEU A 378 -0.17 21.54 -16.09
N ARG A 379 -0.78 22.73 -16.09
CA ARG A 379 -0.12 23.97 -15.70
C ARG A 379 0.41 23.90 -14.26
N ALA A 380 -0.45 23.52 -13.31
CA ALA A 380 -0.06 23.39 -11.91
C ALA A 380 1.07 22.36 -11.73
N THR A 381 1.06 21.26 -12.49
CA THR A 381 2.13 20.26 -12.49
C THR A 381 3.46 20.84 -12.96
N GLN A 382 3.45 21.72 -13.97
CA GLN A 382 4.66 22.37 -14.47
C GLN A 382 5.25 23.39 -13.48
N GLU A 383 4.39 24.08 -12.74
CA GLU A 383 4.80 25.04 -11.70
C GLU A 383 5.41 24.37 -10.45
N LEU A 384 5.14 23.07 -10.26
CA LEU A 384 5.65 22.26 -9.16
C LEU A 384 6.99 21.55 -9.46
N LYS A 385 7.60 21.83 -10.62
CA LYS A 385 8.86 21.20 -11.08
C LYS A 385 10.09 21.66 -10.32
#